data_AF-A0A7J0FV25-F1
#
_entry.id   AF-A0A7J0FV25-F1
#
_cell.length_a   1.000
_cell.length_b   1.000
_cell.length_c   1.000
_cell.angle_alpha   90.00
_cell.angle_beta   90.00
_cell.angle_gamma   90.00
#
_symmetry.space_group_name_H-M   'P 1'
#
loop_
_entity.id
_entity.type
_entity.pdbx_description
1 polymer ?
#
loop_
_entity_poly.entity_id
_entity_poly.type
_entity_poly.pdbx_seq_one_letter_code
_entity_poly.pdbx_strand_id
1 'polypeptide(L)'
;MVILLLRSEKGTYYALDLGSTYFKVLRVQLGGDRSGILGYDVERQPIPQHLMTSTSELAKFDLFDFIASSLQEFEQKEGVSEVSAVKKRELGFTFSFPVKQTSVSSGILIKWTKGFAIQDMVGRDVSECLQEAMSKKGLNMRVIALISTLSVPF
;
A
#
# COMPACT_ATOMS: atom_id res chain seq x y z
N MET A 1 3.69 -10.38 0.45
CA MET A 1 2.54 -10.18 1.35
C MET A 1 2.07 -11.53 1.84
N VAL A 2 2.26 -11.82 3.13
CA VAL A 2 1.67 -13.00 3.74
C VAL A 2 0.26 -12.59 4.13
N ILE A 3 -0.71 -12.86 3.27
CA ILE A 3 -2.07 -13.06 3.77
C ILE A 3 -1.93 -14.30 4.65
N LEU A 4 -2.04 -14.13 5.97
CA LEU A 4 -2.22 -15.26 6.87
C LEU A 4 -3.54 -15.89 6.47
N LEU A 5 -3.49 -16.82 5.51
CA LEU A 5 -4.66 -17.60 5.10
C LEU A 5 -4.91 -18.57 6.25
N LEU A 6 -5.76 -18.19 7.20
CA LEU A 6 -6.41 -19.12 8.15
C LEU A 6 -7.30 -20.13 7.40
N ARG A 7 -7.32 -20.03 6.05
CA ARG A 7 -7.97 -20.90 5.09
C ARG A 7 -9.50 -20.80 5.10
N SER A 8 -10.01 -19.77 5.79
CA SER A 8 -11.42 -19.45 5.96
C SER A 8 -11.77 -18.04 5.46
N GLU A 9 -10.79 -17.25 5.01
CA GLU A 9 -11.01 -15.88 4.54
C GLU A 9 -11.85 -15.87 3.27
N LYS A 10 -12.84 -14.98 3.24
CA LYS A 10 -13.72 -14.76 2.10
C LYS A 10 -13.80 -13.28 1.77
N GLY A 11 -13.68 -12.95 0.49
CA GLY A 11 -13.80 -11.58 -0.03
C GLY A 11 -12.58 -11.11 -0.81
N THR A 12 -12.59 -9.83 -1.15
CA THR A 12 -11.55 -9.17 -1.94
C THR A 12 -10.57 -8.43 -1.02
N TYR A 13 -9.28 -8.69 -1.19
CA TYR A 13 -8.19 -8.09 -0.43
C TYR A 13 -7.16 -7.45 -1.36
N TYR A 14 -6.53 -6.36 -0.92
CA TYR A 14 -5.53 -5.64 -1.70
C TYR A 14 -4.15 -5.68 -1.04
N ALA A 15 -3.11 -5.68 -1.87
CA ALA A 15 -1.74 -5.40 -1.47
C ALA A 15 -1.22 -4.16 -2.16
N LEU A 16 -0.37 -3.43 -1.46
CA LEU A 16 0.60 -2.53 -2.06
C LEU A 16 2.00 -2.96 -1.60
N ASP A 17 2.93 -3.15 -2.54
CA ASP A 17 4.33 -3.46 -2.25
C ASP A 17 5.23 -2.40 -2.87
N LEU A 18 5.74 -1.48 -2.03
CA LEU A 18 6.64 -0.42 -2.46
C LEU A 18 8.09 -0.92 -2.48
N GLY A 19 8.62 -1.11 -3.69
CA GLY A 19 9.99 -1.52 -3.95
C GLY A 19 10.96 -0.35 -4.17
N SER A 20 12.12 -0.65 -4.75
CA SER A 20 13.18 0.33 -5.02
C SER A 20 12.97 1.14 -6.31
N THR A 21 12.33 0.58 -7.32
CA THR A 21 12.18 1.22 -8.65
C THR A 21 10.76 1.14 -9.21
N TYR A 22 9.90 0.37 -8.55
CA TYR A 22 8.50 0.19 -8.88
C TYR A 22 7.75 -0.17 -7.61
N PHE A 23 6.44 0.01 -7.63
CA PHE A 23 5.55 -0.68 -6.69
C PHE A 23 4.68 -1.69 -7.42
N LYS A 24 4.11 -2.62 -6.66
CA LYS A 24 3.11 -3.55 -7.14
C LYS A 24 1.80 -3.33 -6.41
N VAL A 25 0.71 -3.37 -7.14
CA VAL A 25 -0.64 -3.51 -6.59
C VAL A 25 -1.12 -4.92 -6.87
N LEU A 26 -1.69 -5.59 -5.86
CA LEU A 26 -2.31 -6.89 -5.99
C LEU A 26 -3.76 -6.79 -5.53
N ARG A 27 -4.67 -7.44 -6.24
CA ARG A 27 -6.00 -7.82 -5.76
C ARG A 27 -6.08 -9.33 -5.68
N VAL A 28 -6.69 -9.86 -4.63
CA VAL A 28 -6.99 -11.30 -4.53
C VAL A 28 -8.41 -11.49 -4.02
N GLN A 29 -9.14 -12.42 -4.64
CA GLN A 29 -10.47 -12.84 -4.23
C GLN A 29 -10.37 -14.22 -3.57
N LEU A 30 -10.81 -14.33 -2.32
CA LEU A 30 -10.77 -15.56 -1.54
C LEU A 30 -12.18 -16.14 -1.36
N GLY A 31 -12.29 -17.46 -1.51
CA GLY A 31 -13.58 -18.18 -1.48
C GLY A 31 -14.03 -18.74 -0.13
N GLY A 32 -13.23 -18.65 0.94
CA GLY A 32 -13.57 -19.18 2.26
C GLY A 32 -13.37 -20.68 2.47
N ASP A 33 -13.61 -21.54 1.48
CA ASP A 33 -13.43 -23.00 1.64
C ASP A 33 -12.00 -23.43 1.23
N ARG A 34 -11.19 -23.85 2.21
CA ARG A 34 -9.78 -24.24 2.04
C ARG A 34 -8.90 -23.15 1.38
N SER A 35 -9.34 -21.88 1.42
CA SER A 35 -8.71 -20.72 0.76
C SER A 35 -8.36 -20.94 -0.71
N GLY A 36 -9.31 -21.44 -1.51
CA GLY A 36 -9.19 -21.34 -2.96
C GLY A 36 -9.13 -19.87 -3.39
N ILE A 37 -8.04 -19.47 -4.05
CA ILE A 37 -7.95 -18.18 -4.75
C ILE A 37 -8.92 -18.25 -5.92
N LEU A 38 -9.98 -17.44 -5.88
CA LEU A 38 -11.00 -17.36 -6.93
C LEU A 38 -10.51 -16.52 -8.13
N GLY A 39 -9.63 -15.57 -7.87
CA GLY A 39 -9.03 -14.70 -8.86
C GLY A 39 -7.96 -13.81 -8.22
N TYR A 40 -7.02 -13.36 -9.03
CA TYR A 40 -6.03 -12.38 -8.62
C TYR A 40 -5.60 -11.51 -9.80
N ASP A 41 -5.23 -10.28 -9.50
CA ASP A 41 -4.71 -9.32 -10.47
C ASP A 41 -3.47 -8.65 -9.89
N VAL A 42 -2.44 -8.49 -10.71
CA VAL A 42 -1.20 -7.83 -10.31
C VAL A 42 -0.86 -6.77 -11.33
N GLU A 43 -0.56 -5.57 -10.86
CA GLU A 43 -0.04 -4.50 -11.68
C GLU A 43 1.25 -3.96 -11.09
N ARG A 44 2.24 -3.77 -11.97
CA ARG A 44 3.55 -3.22 -11.61
C ARG A 44 3.68 -1.81 -12.19
N GLN A 45 3.89 -0.84 -11.32
CA GLN A 45 3.97 0.57 -11.68
C GLN A 45 5.40 1.09 -11.43
N PRO A 46 6.16 1.43 -12.50
CA PRO A 46 7.45 2.09 -12.36
C PRO A 46 7.30 3.40 -11.60
N ILE A 47 8.23 3.69 -10.68
CA ILE A 47 8.22 4.95 -9.94
C ILE A 47 9.05 5.95 -10.74
N PRO A 48 8.47 7.10 -11.17
CA PRO A 48 9.25 8.15 -11.80
C PRO A 48 10.39 8.61 -10.91
N GLN A 49 11.60 8.69 -11.46
CA GLN A 49 12.82 8.98 -10.69
C GLN A 49 12.72 10.30 -9.91
N HIS A 50 12.08 11.32 -10.49
CA HIS A 50 11.90 12.61 -9.82
C HIS A 50 11.07 12.51 -8.53
N LEU A 51 10.16 11.53 -8.43
CA LEU A 51 9.39 11.29 -7.20
C LEU A 51 10.20 10.58 -6.11
N MET A 52 11.29 9.90 -6.47
CA MET A 52 12.14 9.20 -5.50
C MET A 52 13.10 10.15 -4.78
N THR A 53 13.50 11.24 -5.43
CA THR A 53 14.57 12.14 -4.94
C THR A 53 14.15 13.61 -4.94
N SER A 54 12.85 13.90 -4.94
CA SER A 54 12.37 15.28 -4.87
C SER A 54 12.75 15.90 -3.52
N THR A 55 13.28 17.12 -3.58
CA THR A 55 13.68 17.93 -2.42
C THR A 55 12.65 19.01 -2.08
N SER A 56 11.47 18.99 -2.73
CA SER A 56 10.38 19.91 -2.41
C SER A 56 9.84 19.63 -1.02
N GLU A 57 9.36 20.66 -0.32
CA GLU A 57 8.68 20.53 0.98
C GLU A 57 7.36 19.72 0.91
N LEU A 58 6.88 19.43 -0.31
CA LEU A 58 5.68 18.64 -0.58
C LEU A 58 6.00 17.30 -1.27
N ALA A 59 7.28 16.92 -1.36
CA ALA A 59 7.74 15.75 -2.10
C ALA A 59 7.10 14.43 -1.63
N LYS A 60 6.80 14.28 -0.33
CA LYS A 60 6.09 13.10 0.16
C LYS A 60 4.70 12.98 -0.47
N PHE A 61 4.00 14.10 -0.65
CA PHE A 61 2.65 14.08 -1.22
C PHE A 61 2.71 13.64 -2.68
N ASP A 62 3.69 14.11 -3.44
CA ASP A 62 3.85 13.71 -4.85
C ASP A 62 3.97 12.17 -5.00
N LEU A 63 4.79 11.52 -4.17
CA LEU A 63 4.94 10.06 -4.20
C LEU A 63 3.64 9.34 -3.81
N PHE A 64 3.02 9.72 -2.68
CA PHE A 64 1.83 9.02 -2.20
C PHE A 64 0.58 9.32 -3.06
N ASP A 65 0.48 10.51 -3.64
CA ASP A 65 -0.57 10.87 -4.59
C ASP A 65 -0.42 10.12 -5.91
N PHE A 66 0.82 9.88 -6.37
CA PHE A 66 1.10 8.99 -7.51
C PHE A 66 0.63 7.56 -7.22
N ILE A 67 1.02 7.00 -6.07
CA ILE A 67 0.59 5.66 -5.64
C ILE A 67 -0.93 5.57 -5.53
N ALA A 68 -1.58 6.55 -4.91
CA ALA A 68 -3.04 6.59 -4.75
C ALA A 68 -3.76 6.71 -6.09
N SER A 69 -3.20 7.45 -7.05
CA SER A 69 -3.76 7.55 -8.41
C SER A 69 -3.68 6.20 -9.14
N SER A 70 -2.55 5.50 -9.07
CA SER A 70 -2.45 4.14 -9.64
C SER A 70 -3.35 3.12 -8.95
N LEU A 71 -3.55 3.24 -7.63
CA LEU A 71 -4.52 2.40 -6.89
C LEU A 71 -5.95 2.64 -7.37
N GLN A 72 -6.31 3.89 -7.64
CA GLN A 72 -7.61 4.27 -8.20
C GLN A 72 -7.83 3.69 -9.60
N GLU A 73 -6.84 3.83 -10.49
CA GLU A 73 -6.90 3.23 -11.83
C GLU A 73 -7.01 1.70 -11.77
N PHE A 74 -6.28 1.07 -10.85
CA PHE A 74 -6.33 -0.38 -10.66
C PHE A 74 -7.69 -0.85 -10.11
N GLU A 75 -8.29 -0.10 -9.18
CA GLU A 75 -9.61 -0.41 -8.62
C GLU A 75 -10.73 -0.27 -9.66
N GLN A 76 -10.68 0.73 -10.54
CA GLN A 76 -11.67 0.92 -11.61
C GLN A 76 -11.73 -0.25 -12.61
N LYS A 77 -10.65 -1.03 -12.74
CA LYS A 77 -10.62 -2.26 -13.57
C LYS A 77 -11.43 -3.43 -12.97
N GLU A 78 -11.91 -3.32 -11.73
CA GLU A 78 -12.74 -4.34 -11.06
C GLU A 78 -14.12 -4.51 -11.68
N GLY A 79 -14.61 -3.50 -12.41
CA GLY A 79 -16.03 -3.38 -12.71
C GLY A 79 -16.83 -3.02 -11.45
N VAL A 80 -17.95 -2.31 -11.61
CA VAL A 80 -18.76 -1.88 -10.47
C VAL A 80 -19.59 -3.06 -9.97
N SER A 81 -19.25 -3.63 -8.82
CA SER A 81 -20.14 -4.51 -8.06
C SER A 81 -20.78 -3.72 -6.91
N GLU A 82 -22.11 -3.82 -6.76
CA GLU A 82 -22.88 -3.11 -5.71
C GLU A 82 -22.36 -3.40 -4.29
N VAL A 83 -21.76 -4.58 -4.07
CA VAL A 83 -21.19 -4.99 -2.78
C VAL A 83 -19.89 -4.23 -2.46
N SER A 84 -19.12 -3.83 -3.48
CA SER A 84 -17.85 -3.12 -3.35
C SER A 84 -18.02 -1.67 -2.90
N ALA A 85 -19.21 -1.08 -3.10
CA ALA A 85 -19.51 0.28 -2.69
C ALA A 85 -19.73 0.43 -1.18
N VAL A 86 -20.23 -0.62 -0.50
CA VAL A 86 -20.70 -0.54 0.89
C VAL A 86 -19.60 -0.89 1.90
N LYS A 87 -18.70 -1.83 1.57
CA LYS A 87 -17.64 -2.29 2.49
C LYS A 87 -16.31 -1.64 2.17
N LYS A 88 -15.69 -0.98 3.17
CA LYS A 88 -14.33 -0.44 3.05
C LYS A 88 -13.35 -1.57 2.76
N ARG A 89 -12.59 -1.44 1.67
CA ARG A 89 -11.62 -2.44 1.21
C ARG A 89 -10.39 -2.46 2.10
N GLU A 90 -9.83 -3.64 2.33
CA GLU A 90 -8.67 -3.83 3.20
C GLU A 90 -7.39 -3.91 2.37
N LEU A 91 -6.40 -3.09 2.74
CA LEU A 91 -5.10 -3.00 2.09
C LEU A 91 -3.98 -3.41 3.05
N GLY A 92 -3.19 -4.40 2.65
CA GLY A 92 -1.90 -4.69 3.25
C GLY A 92 -0.80 -3.87 2.57
N PHE A 93 -0.04 -3.10 3.35
CA PHE A 93 1.04 -2.26 2.86
C PHE A 93 2.39 -2.88 3.18
N THR A 94 3.08 -3.43 2.19
CA THR A 94 4.47 -3.85 2.29
C THR A 94 5.37 -2.67 1.96
N PHE A 95 6.13 -2.21 2.95
CA PHE A 95 6.98 -1.04 2.85
C PHE A 95 8.42 -1.44 3.19
N SER A 96 9.23 -1.64 2.15
CA SER A 96 10.55 -2.26 2.26
C SER A 96 11.67 -1.27 2.61
N PHE A 97 11.44 -0.41 3.61
CA PHE A 97 12.40 0.55 4.14
C PHE A 97 12.44 0.47 5.68
N PRO A 98 13.52 0.95 6.31
CA PRO A 98 13.62 1.01 7.76
C PRO A 98 12.50 1.85 8.38
N VAL A 99 11.65 1.20 9.17
CA VAL A 99 10.57 1.86 9.93
C VAL A 99 10.63 1.48 11.40
N LYS A 100 10.24 2.41 12.26
CA LYS A 100 9.88 2.15 13.65
C LYS A 100 8.40 1.80 13.67
N GLN A 101 8.08 0.51 13.76
CA GLN A 101 6.71 0.04 13.79
C GLN A 101 6.03 0.45 15.12
N THR A 102 4.89 1.11 15.03
CA THR A 102 4.12 1.66 16.18
C THR A 102 2.83 0.89 16.42
N SER A 103 2.32 0.19 15.41
CA SER A 103 1.19 -0.75 15.53
C SER A 103 1.21 -1.78 14.39
N VAL A 104 0.19 -2.64 14.32
CA VAL A 104 0.04 -3.58 13.19
C VAL A 104 -0.09 -2.85 11.85
N SER A 105 -0.68 -1.65 11.83
CA SER A 105 -1.04 -0.92 10.62
C SER A 105 -0.31 0.40 10.46
N SER A 106 0.66 0.75 11.32
CA SER A 106 1.32 2.06 11.31
C SER A 106 2.80 1.95 11.72
N GLY A 107 3.60 2.89 11.22
CA GLY A 107 5.05 2.87 11.41
C GLY A 107 5.72 4.11 10.85
N ILE A 108 6.71 4.60 11.58
CA ILE A 108 7.42 5.84 11.30
C ILE A 108 8.67 5.54 10.46
N LEU A 109 8.84 6.21 9.32
CA LEU A 109 10.05 6.10 8.51
C LEU A 109 11.28 6.60 9.28
N ILE A 110 12.30 5.75 9.40
CA ILE A 110 13.57 6.13 10.06
C ILE A 110 14.51 6.78 9.06
N LYS A 111 14.69 6.16 7.90
CA LYS A 111 15.53 6.69 6.81
C LYS A 111 15.17 6.04 5.49
N TRP A 112 15.35 6.78 4.41
CA TRP A 112 15.30 6.21 3.07
C TRP A 112 16.55 5.38 2.76
N THR A 113 16.38 4.42 1.86
CA THR A 113 17.44 3.60 1.27
C THR A 113 17.12 3.40 -0.21
N LYS A 114 17.92 2.60 -0.94
CA LYS A 114 17.59 2.16 -2.31
C LYS A 114 17.38 3.32 -3.31
N GLY A 115 18.08 4.44 -3.10
CA GLY A 115 18.01 5.62 -3.98
C GLY A 115 16.86 6.58 -3.69
N PHE A 116 16.00 6.31 -2.69
CA PHE A 116 15.01 7.28 -2.23
C PHE A 116 15.68 8.36 -1.35
N ALA A 117 15.22 9.60 -1.47
CA ALA A 117 15.71 10.76 -0.74
C ALA A 117 14.61 11.83 -0.58
N ILE A 118 13.48 11.47 0.04
CA ILE A 118 12.34 12.37 0.30
C ILE A 118 12.42 12.85 1.75
N GLN A 119 13.05 14.01 1.97
CA GLN A 119 13.44 14.46 3.32
C GLN A 119 12.24 14.72 4.24
N ASP A 120 11.18 15.34 3.71
CA ASP A 120 9.96 15.69 4.44
C ASP A 120 9.15 14.48 4.90
N MET A 121 9.49 13.26 4.45
CA MET A 121 8.88 12.01 4.87
C MET A 121 9.58 11.35 6.08
N VAL A 122 10.85 11.65 6.33
CA VAL A 122 11.60 11.06 7.45
C VAL A 122 10.97 11.51 8.77
N GLY A 123 10.77 10.57 9.71
CA GLY A 123 10.12 10.84 10.99
C GLY A 123 8.59 10.91 10.93
N ARG A 124 7.97 10.57 9.78
CA ARG A 124 6.50 10.52 9.63
C ARG A 124 5.96 9.10 9.46
N ASP A 125 4.69 8.92 9.78
CA ASP A 125 4.00 7.65 9.60
C ASP A 125 3.66 7.39 8.12
N VAL A 126 4.16 6.27 7.59
CA VAL A 126 4.01 5.91 6.17
C VAL A 126 2.62 5.45 5.82
N SER A 127 1.91 4.83 6.77
CA SER A 127 0.55 4.36 6.58
C SER A 127 -0.43 5.53 6.61
N GLU A 128 -0.22 6.52 7.47
CA GLU A 128 -1.03 7.74 7.50
C GLU A 128 -0.90 8.51 6.19
N CYS A 129 0.33 8.72 5.67
CA CYS A 129 0.52 9.43 4.39
C CYS A 129 -0.18 8.71 3.23
N LEU A 130 -0.10 7.37 3.18
CA LEU A 130 -0.83 6.59 2.17
C LEU A 130 -2.35 6.70 2.37
N GLN A 131 -2.84 6.61 3.61
CA GLN A 131 -4.25 6.71 3.93
C GLN A 131 -4.84 8.08 3.57
N GLU A 132 -4.09 9.16 3.81
CA GLU A 132 -4.46 10.53 3.40
C GLU A 132 -4.56 10.64 1.88
N ALA A 133 -3.53 10.19 1.15
CA ALA A 133 -3.52 10.24 -0.32
C ALA A 133 -4.69 9.43 -0.92
N MET A 134 -4.96 8.23 -0.40
CA MET A 134 -6.12 7.44 -0.81
C MET A 134 -7.44 8.17 -0.53
N SER A 135 -7.55 8.81 0.63
CA SER A 135 -8.78 9.53 1.03
C SER A 135 -9.02 10.76 0.15
N LYS A 136 -7.97 11.52 -0.19
CA LYS A 136 -8.02 12.64 -1.15
C LYS A 136 -8.49 12.21 -2.54
N LYS A 137 -8.18 10.97 -2.95
CA LYS A 137 -8.61 10.38 -4.23
C LYS A 137 -9.99 9.72 -4.16
N GLY A 138 -10.66 9.74 -3.01
CA GLY A 138 -11.97 9.09 -2.84
C GLY A 138 -11.92 7.56 -2.82
N LEU A 139 -10.75 6.96 -2.60
CA LEU A 139 -10.61 5.51 -2.49
C LEU A 139 -11.22 5.01 -1.18
N ASN A 140 -12.24 4.17 -1.26
CA ASN A 140 -12.84 3.50 -0.10
C ASN A 140 -11.96 2.31 0.38
N MET A 141 -10.73 2.61 0.80
CA MET A 141 -9.71 1.64 1.24
C MET A 141 -9.15 2.01 2.61
N ARG A 142 -8.77 1.00 3.41
CA ARG A 142 -8.08 1.16 4.70
C ARG A 142 -6.78 0.37 4.73
N VAL A 143 -5.69 0.99 5.17
CA VAL A 143 -4.47 0.26 5.55
C VAL A 143 -4.77 -0.54 6.81
N ILE A 144 -4.76 -1.88 6.74
CA ILE A 144 -5.02 -2.76 7.88
C ILE A 144 -3.75 -3.41 8.45
N ALA A 145 -2.67 -3.41 7.66
CA ALA A 145 -1.40 -3.97 8.06
C ALA A 145 -0.26 -3.24 7.35
N LEU A 146 0.79 -2.90 8.10
CA LEU A 146 2.07 -2.44 7.59
C LEU A 146 3.08 -3.57 7.82
N ILE A 147 3.69 -4.04 6.74
CA ILE A 147 4.73 -5.05 6.77
C ILE A 147 6.03 -4.37 6.34
N SER A 148 6.97 -4.23 7.27
CA SER A 148 8.33 -3.82 6.93
C SER A 148 9.24 -5.03 6.83
N THR A 149 9.99 -5.12 5.75
CA THR A 149 11.04 -6.13 5.55
C THR A 149 12.37 -5.73 6.18
N LEU A 150 12.47 -4.51 6.74
CA LEU A 150 13.66 -3.95 7.38
C LEU A 150 13.31 -3.36 8.76
N SER A 151 12.52 -4.07 9.56
CA SER A 151 12.25 -3.70 10.94
C SER A 151 13.55 -3.78 11.75
N VAL A 152 13.97 -2.66 12.35
CA VAL A 152 15.02 -2.67 13.38
C VAL A 152 14.37 -3.06 14.71
N PRO A 153 14.83 -4.13 15.38
CA PRO A 153 14.42 -4.40 16.75
C PRO A 153 14.95 -3.29 17.67
N PHE A 154 14.16 -2.98 18.70
CA PHE A 154 14.45 -1.98 19.72
C PHE A 154 15.78 -2.24 20.44
#